data_AF-A0A0D6AJF2-F1
#
_entry.id   AF-A0A0D6AJF2-F1
#
_cell.length_a   1.000
_cell.length_b   1.000
_cell.length_c   1.000
_cell.angle_alpha   90.00
_cell.angle_beta   90.00
_cell.angle_gamma   90.00
#
_symmetry.space_group_name_H-M   'P 1'
#
loop_
_entity.id
_entity.type
_entity.pdbx_description
1 polymer ?
#
loop_
_entity_poly.entity_id
_entity_poly.type
_entity_poly.pdbx_seq_one_letter_code
_entity_poly.pdbx_strand_id
1 'polypeptide(L)'
;MIGDFFSTFLYHVPEHIFGKFHSLIHHSNNRSFLHYAVLTKNPLVLLDGILGALPYFIFAPWLWQISPMGTVLGLILGELHVIWRHVCVMKWKTPAVILKICNFLMITTPERHWLHHKDAKVAFGDIFNFFDPPAQVWFKILLSFKYKWRHSWK
;
A
#
# COMPACT_ATOMS: atom_id res chain seq x y z
N MET A 1 -2.55 -2.16 12.54
CA MET A 1 -3.91 -1.78 12.12
C MET A 1 -4.03 -0.28 11.87
N ILE A 2 -3.75 0.60 12.83
CA ILE A 2 -3.86 2.06 12.62
C ILE A 2 -2.98 2.53 11.47
N GLY A 3 -1.69 2.15 11.44
CA GLY A 3 -0.83 2.51 10.30
C GLY A 3 -1.34 1.99 8.95
N ASP A 4 -1.96 0.81 8.92
CA ASP A 4 -2.54 0.23 7.71
C ASP A 4 -3.77 1.00 7.20
N PHE A 5 -4.60 1.49 8.13
CA PHE A 5 -5.71 2.38 7.82
C PHE A 5 -5.20 3.69 7.20
N PHE A 6 -4.25 4.36 7.86
CA PHE A 6 -3.70 5.62 7.36
C PHE A 6 -2.96 5.42 6.02
N SER A 7 -2.22 4.33 5.87
CA SER A 7 -1.59 3.93 4.61
C SER A 7 -2.64 3.79 3.51
N THR A 8 -3.68 2.98 3.75
CA THR A 8 -4.69 2.70 2.72
C THR A 8 -5.47 3.95 2.30
N PHE A 9 -6.01 4.71 3.27
CA PHE A 9 -6.98 5.78 2.97
C PHE A 9 -6.36 7.15 2.72
N LEU A 10 -5.22 7.46 3.36
CA LEU A 10 -4.63 8.80 3.28
C LEU A 10 -3.38 8.86 2.38
N TYR A 11 -2.76 7.72 2.10
CA TYR A 11 -1.62 7.65 1.18
C TYR A 11 -1.97 6.86 -0.09
N HIS A 12 -2.23 5.56 0.03
CA HIS A 12 -2.31 4.63 -1.10
C HIS A 12 -3.42 5.00 -2.09
N VAL A 13 -4.69 5.08 -1.64
CA VAL A 13 -5.82 5.43 -2.53
C VAL A 13 -5.67 6.84 -3.13
N PRO A 14 -5.33 7.90 -2.37
CA PRO A 14 -5.03 9.21 -2.95
C PRO A 14 -3.91 9.20 -3.99
N GLU A 15 -2.81 8.47 -3.74
CA GLU A 15 -1.69 8.35 -4.67
C GLU A 15 -2.08 7.70 -6.00
N HIS A 16 -3.02 6.76 -6.00
CA HIS A 16 -3.57 6.22 -7.25
C HIS A 16 -4.33 7.22 -8.11
N ILE A 17 -4.83 8.29 -7.50
CA ILE A 17 -5.67 9.28 -8.16
C ILE A 17 -4.87 10.53 -8.50
N PHE A 18 -4.09 11.05 -7.57
CA PHE A 18 -3.35 12.31 -7.70
C PHE A 18 -1.85 12.10 -7.93
N GLY A 19 -1.32 10.98 -7.44
CA GLY A 19 0.09 10.62 -7.54
C GLY A 19 0.50 10.21 -8.95
N LYS A 20 1.75 10.52 -9.30
CA LYS A 20 2.35 10.15 -10.58
C LYS A 20 3.30 8.98 -10.44
N PHE A 21 4.14 8.96 -9.41
CA PHE A 21 5.21 7.97 -9.31
C PHE A 21 4.76 6.69 -8.62
N HIS A 22 3.81 6.73 -7.69
CA HIS A 22 3.23 5.52 -7.11
C HIS A 22 2.72 4.56 -8.19
N SER A 23 1.82 5.00 -9.07
CA SER A 23 1.33 4.14 -10.16
C SER A 23 2.45 3.69 -11.10
N LEU A 24 3.39 4.59 -11.44
CA LEU A 24 4.43 4.31 -12.42
C LEU A 24 5.51 3.35 -11.92
N ILE A 25 5.83 3.39 -10.62
CA ILE A 25 6.94 2.62 -10.04
C ILE A 25 6.40 1.39 -9.31
N HIS A 26 5.36 1.55 -8.49
CA HIS A 26 4.79 0.46 -7.71
C HIS A 26 4.23 -0.64 -8.64
N HIS A 27 3.56 -0.26 -9.74
CA HIS A 27 3.02 -1.23 -10.71
C HIS A 27 4.03 -1.67 -11.78
N SER A 28 5.25 -1.11 -11.78
CA SER A 28 6.26 -1.52 -12.74
C SER A 28 6.82 -2.91 -12.41
N ASN A 29 7.51 -3.51 -13.38
CA ASN A 29 8.25 -4.75 -13.15
C ASN A 29 9.44 -4.55 -12.18
N ASN A 30 10.02 -3.35 -12.13
CA ASN A 30 11.14 -3.02 -11.22
C ASN A 30 10.69 -2.00 -10.17
N ARG A 31 10.11 -2.51 -9.08
CA ARG A 31 9.38 -1.77 -8.04
C ARG A 31 10.27 -1.01 -7.05
N SER A 32 11.42 -0.55 -7.50
CA SER A 32 12.38 0.15 -6.65
C SER A 32 12.39 1.64 -6.96
N PHE A 33 11.86 2.43 -6.02
CA PHE A 33 11.93 3.89 -6.06
C PHE A 33 13.39 4.37 -6.11
N LEU A 34 14.31 3.67 -5.43
CA LEU A 34 15.74 3.96 -5.48
C LEU A 34 16.32 3.73 -6.89
N HIS A 35 16.04 2.57 -7.48
CA HIS A 35 16.49 2.27 -8.83
C HIS A 35 15.97 3.30 -9.83
N TYR A 36 14.67 3.64 -9.74
CA TYR A 36 14.07 4.64 -10.60
C TYR A 36 14.66 6.04 -10.40
N ALA A 37 14.89 6.45 -9.15
CA ALA A 37 15.48 7.75 -8.81
C ALA A 37 16.90 7.89 -9.39
N VAL A 38 17.71 6.84 -9.30
CA VAL A 38 19.05 6.79 -9.89
C VAL A 38 18.97 6.84 -11.42
N LEU A 39 18.13 6.00 -12.03
CA LEU A 39 17.99 5.90 -13.49
C LEU A 39 17.49 7.20 -14.13
N THR A 40 16.51 7.86 -13.50
CA THR A 40 15.91 9.10 -13.99
C THR A 40 16.59 10.37 -13.47
N LYS A 41 17.61 10.23 -12.61
CA LYS A 41 18.28 11.33 -11.90
C LYS A 41 17.29 12.25 -11.18
N ASN A 42 16.20 11.69 -10.67
CA ASN A 42 15.15 12.42 -9.99
C ASN A 42 15.00 11.90 -8.54
N PRO A 43 15.69 12.50 -7.57
CA PRO A 43 15.63 12.07 -6.18
C PRO A 43 14.26 12.33 -5.52
N LEU A 44 13.42 13.21 -6.08
CA LEU A 44 12.09 13.50 -5.52
C LEU A 44 11.19 12.26 -5.49
N VAL A 45 11.45 11.30 -6.36
CA VAL A 45 10.77 10.00 -6.40
C VAL A 45 10.92 9.22 -5.09
N LEU A 46 12.02 9.43 -4.35
CA LEU A 46 12.23 8.79 -3.05
C LEU A 46 11.22 9.28 -2.00
N LEU A 47 10.70 10.50 -2.15
CA LEU A 47 9.70 11.04 -1.25
C LEU A 47 8.41 10.22 -1.32
N ASP A 48 7.95 9.83 -2.51
CA ASP A 48 6.78 8.95 -2.64
C ASP A 48 7.02 7.62 -1.90
N GLY A 49 8.20 7.03 -2.05
CA GLY A 49 8.56 5.80 -1.31
C GLY A 49 8.55 5.97 0.21
N ILE A 50 9.09 7.09 0.72
CA ILE A 50 9.11 7.42 2.15
C ILE A 50 7.69 7.69 2.66
N LEU A 51 6.88 8.42 1.90
CA LEU A 51 5.50 8.74 2.24
C LEU A 51 4.63 7.48 2.33
N GLY A 52 4.96 6.42 1.60
CA GLY A 52 4.28 5.14 1.73
C GLY A 52 4.62 4.38 3.00
N ALA A 53 5.82 4.57 3.54
CA ALA A 53 6.22 3.98 4.83
C ALA A 53 5.77 4.82 6.03
N LEU A 54 5.64 6.15 5.85
CA LEU A 54 5.35 7.11 6.91
C LEU A 54 4.15 6.73 7.81
N PRO A 55 2.99 6.27 7.28
CA PRO A 55 1.83 5.87 8.08
C PRO A 55 2.14 4.79 9.13
N TYR A 56 3.15 3.96 8.91
CA TYR A 56 3.55 2.90 9.85
C TYR A 56 4.49 3.42 10.94
N PHE A 57 5.28 4.46 10.66
CA PHE A 57 6.27 5.02 11.60
C PHE A 57 5.75 6.19 12.43
N ILE A 58 4.81 6.98 11.90
CA ILE A 58 4.22 8.12 12.62
C ILE A 58 3.70 7.70 14.00
N PHE A 59 3.03 6.56 14.11
CA PHE A 59 2.47 6.11 15.39
C PHE A 59 3.48 5.49 16.34
N ALA A 60 4.72 5.22 15.91
CA ALA A 60 5.70 4.49 16.69
C ALA A 60 6.04 5.15 18.04
N PRO A 61 6.25 6.48 18.16
CA PRO A 61 6.55 7.11 19.44
C PRO A 61 5.44 6.91 20.49
N TRP A 62 4.18 6.93 20.07
CA TRP A 62 3.03 6.71 20.96
C TRP A 62 2.86 5.23 21.31
N LEU A 63 2.96 4.34 20.33
CA LEU A 63 2.88 2.89 20.57
C LEU A 63 4.03 2.39 21.45
N TRP A 64 5.19 3.03 21.34
CA TRP A 64 6.36 2.74 22.18
C TRP A 64 6.08 2.94 23.67
N GLN A 65 5.26 3.94 24.03
CA GLN A 65 4.87 4.17 25.44
C GLN A 65 3.97 3.05 25.99
N ILE A 66 3.24 2.35 25.13
CA ILE A 66 2.36 1.23 25.52
C ILE A 66 3.18 -0.06 25.59
N SER A 67 3.95 -0.35 24.54
CA SER A 67 4.81 -1.54 24.47
C SER A 67 5.92 -1.33 23.44
N PRO A 68 7.18 -1.11 23.88
CA PRO A 68 8.33 -1.06 22.99
C PRO A 68 8.48 -2.34 22.16
N MET A 69 8.37 -3.50 22.83
CA MET A 69 8.48 -4.81 22.18
C MET A 69 7.36 -5.00 21.14
N GLY A 70 6.11 -4.68 21.50
CA GLY A 70 4.99 -4.77 20.57
C GLY A 70 5.15 -3.84 19.36
N THR A 71 5.71 -2.65 19.56
CA THR A 71 6.00 -1.69 18.48
C THR A 71 7.05 -2.23 17.53
N VAL A 72 8.18 -2.73 18.05
CA VAL A 72 9.24 -3.34 17.23
C VAL A 72 8.71 -4.55 16.46
N LEU A 73 8.01 -5.46 17.13
CA LEU A 73 7.43 -6.65 16.49
C LEU A 73 6.41 -6.25 15.42
N GLY A 74 5.56 -5.26 15.68
CA GLY A 74 4.58 -4.75 14.71
C GLY A 74 5.23 -4.18 13.45
N LEU A 75 6.31 -3.42 13.59
CA LEU A 75 7.07 -2.88 12.46
C LEU A 75 7.75 -3.99 11.65
N ILE A 76 8.42 -4.93 12.33
CA ILE A 76 9.07 -6.08 11.67
C ILE A 76 8.05 -6.92 10.91
N LEU A 77 6.92 -7.26 11.54
CA LEU A 77 5.87 -8.06 10.89
C LEU A 77 5.23 -7.31 9.72
N GLY A 78 5.06 -5.99 9.84
CA GLY A 78 4.60 -5.14 8.74
C GLY A 78 5.55 -5.20 7.53
N GLU A 79 6.84 -5.03 7.76
CA GLU A 79 7.85 -5.08 6.69
C GLU A 79 7.94 -6.47 6.04
N LEU A 80 7.95 -7.53 6.87
CA LEU A 80 7.92 -8.91 6.36
C LEU A 80 6.67 -9.18 5.52
N HIS A 81 5.52 -8.63 5.91
CA HIS A 81 4.30 -8.73 5.11
C HIS A 81 4.41 -7.98 3.78
N VAL A 82 5.01 -6.79 3.77
CA VAL A 82 5.27 -6.01 2.54
C VAL A 82 6.16 -6.80 1.57
N ILE A 83 7.21 -7.44 2.07
CA ILE A 83 8.08 -8.30 1.25
C ILE A 83 7.29 -9.51 0.74
N TRP A 84 6.58 -10.20 1.63
CA TRP A 84 5.85 -11.42 1.32
C TRP A 84 4.77 -11.18 0.26
N ARG A 85 3.95 -10.13 0.35
CA ARG A 85 2.87 -9.86 -0.61
C ARG A 85 3.35 -9.58 -2.04
N HIS A 86 4.65 -9.35 -2.26
CA HIS A 86 5.21 -9.13 -3.61
C HIS A 86 5.81 -10.39 -4.25
N VAL A 87 5.84 -11.54 -3.56
CA VAL A 87 6.47 -12.78 -4.07
C VAL A 87 5.72 -13.43 -5.25
N CYS A 88 4.45 -13.09 -5.49
CA CYS A 88 3.63 -13.69 -6.57
C CYS A 88 4.22 -13.47 -7.97
N VAL A 89 5.07 -12.44 -8.16
CA VAL A 89 5.82 -12.22 -9.41
C VAL A 89 6.76 -13.38 -9.73
N MET A 90 7.27 -14.08 -8.71
CA MET A 90 8.17 -15.22 -8.84
C MET A 90 7.44 -16.54 -9.15
N LYS A 91 6.16 -16.48 -9.56
CA LYS A 91 5.27 -17.63 -9.80
C LYS A 91 5.01 -18.51 -8.56
N TRP A 92 5.35 -18.01 -7.37
CA TRP A 92 5.04 -18.66 -6.11
C TRP A 92 3.54 -18.52 -5.79
N LYS A 93 2.98 -19.52 -5.09
CA LYS A 93 1.59 -19.52 -4.61
C LYS A 93 1.53 -19.82 -3.12
N THR A 94 0.62 -19.13 -2.44
CA THR A 94 0.33 -19.31 -1.02
C THR A 94 -0.20 -20.73 -0.75
N PRO A 95 0.43 -21.49 0.15
CA PRO A 95 -0.07 -22.81 0.56
C PRO A 95 -1.53 -22.73 1.05
N ALA A 96 -2.34 -23.74 0.74
CA ALA A 96 -3.78 -23.73 1.00
C ALA A 96 -4.15 -23.50 2.47
N VAL A 97 -3.36 -24.02 3.41
CA VAL A 97 -3.59 -23.83 4.86
C VAL A 97 -3.37 -22.36 5.23
N ILE A 98 -2.27 -21.76 4.77
CA ILE A 98 -1.96 -20.35 5.01
C ILE A 98 -3.02 -19.46 4.38
N LEU A 99 -3.46 -19.77 3.16
CA LEU A 99 -4.52 -19.03 2.48
C LEU A 99 -5.83 -19.04 3.28
N LYS A 100 -6.22 -20.18 3.84
CA LYS A 100 -7.43 -20.28 4.71
C LYS A 100 -7.30 -19.40 5.94
N ILE A 101 -6.13 -19.42 6.59
CA ILE A 101 -5.85 -18.57 7.77
C ILE A 101 -5.90 -17.09 7.38
N CYS A 102 -5.24 -16.68 6.29
CA CYS A 102 -5.27 -15.30 5.82
C CYS A 102 -6.67 -14.84 5.45
N ASN A 103 -7.48 -15.69 4.81
CA ASN A 103 -8.86 -15.36 4.49
C ASN A 103 -9.71 -15.17 5.75
N PHE A 104 -9.55 -16.03 6.76
CA PHE A 104 -10.24 -15.92 8.03
C PHE A 104 -9.83 -14.65 8.79
N LEU A 105 -8.53 -14.35 8.84
CA LEU A 105 -7.97 -13.17 9.52
C LEU A 105 -8.05 -11.90 8.66
N MET A 106 -8.60 -11.98 7.45
CA MET A 106 -8.68 -10.88 6.50
C MET A 106 -7.31 -10.23 6.21
N ILE A 107 -6.25 -11.02 6.13
CA ILE A 107 -4.89 -10.59 5.74
C ILE A 107 -4.77 -10.61 4.22
N THR A 108 -4.14 -9.57 3.66
CA THR A 108 -3.85 -9.49 2.22
C THR A 108 -2.77 -10.51 1.85
N THR A 109 -3.09 -11.38 0.90
CA THR A 109 -2.14 -12.38 0.37
C THR A 109 -1.40 -11.85 -0.85
N PRO A 110 -0.29 -12.49 -1.26
CA PRO A 110 0.40 -12.15 -2.50
C PRO A 110 -0.49 -12.20 -3.74
N GLU A 111 -1.41 -13.16 -3.82
CA GLU A 111 -2.36 -13.27 -4.93
C GLU A 111 -3.33 -12.10 -4.96
N ARG A 112 -3.84 -11.69 -3.78
CA ARG A 112 -4.78 -10.57 -3.69
C ARG A 112 -4.09 -9.26 -4.01
N HIS A 113 -2.89 -9.04 -3.47
CA HIS A 113 -2.08 -7.87 -3.83
C HIS A 113 -1.74 -7.87 -5.32
N TRP A 114 -1.48 -9.03 -5.93
CA TRP A 114 -1.25 -9.12 -7.37
C TRP A 114 -2.47 -8.74 -8.22
N LEU A 115 -3.70 -8.93 -7.72
CA LEU A 115 -4.89 -8.39 -8.39
C LEU A 115 -4.85 -6.87 -8.44
N HIS A 116 -4.41 -6.21 -7.36
CA HIS A 116 -4.22 -4.75 -7.34
C HIS A 116 -3.17 -4.30 -8.37
N HIS A 117 -2.07 -5.05 -8.52
CA HIS A 117 -1.07 -4.75 -9.54
C HIS A 117 -1.63 -4.84 -10.97
N LYS A 118 -2.55 -5.77 -11.22
CA LYS A 118 -3.23 -5.93 -12.52
C LYS A 118 -4.33 -4.90 -12.77
N ASP A 119 -5.08 -4.56 -11.73
CA ASP A 119 -6.15 -3.55 -11.76
C ASP A 119 -6.02 -2.66 -10.53
N ALA A 120 -5.47 -1.45 -10.75
CA ALA A 120 -5.22 -0.45 -9.72
C ALA A 120 -6.49 0.11 -9.06
N LYS A 121 -7.69 -0.38 -9.42
CA LYS A 121 -8.98 0.03 -8.85
C LYS A 121 -9.54 -0.92 -7.79
N VAL A 122 -8.84 -2.02 -7.49
CA VAL A 122 -9.29 -3.06 -6.55
C VAL A 122 -8.17 -3.51 -5.63
N ALA A 123 -8.50 -4.23 -4.56
CA ALA A 123 -7.56 -4.85 -3.62
C ALA A 123 -6.59 -3.85 -2.94
N PHE A 124 -7.11 -2.70 -2.50
CA PHE A 124 -6.29 -1.63 -1.89
C PHE A 124 -5.73 -1.93 -0.50
N GLY A 125 -6.29 -2.91 0.21
CA GLY A 125 -5.92 -3.21 1.59
C GLY A 125 -4.46 -3.63 1.69
N ASP A 126 -3.64 -2.84 2.38
CA ASP A 126 -2.21 -3.03 2.39
C ASP A 126 -1.81 -4.32 3.14
N ILE A 127 -2.05 -4.36 4.45
CA ILE A 127 -1.88 -5.56 5.29
C ILE A 127 -3.20 -6.29 5.44
N PHE A 128 -4.29 -5.56 5.67
CA PHE A 128 -5.61 -6.13 5.89
C PHE A 128 -6.57 -5.87 4.73
N ASN A 129 -7.18 -6.94 4.24
CA ASN A 129 -8.07 -6.91 3.08
C ASN A 129 -9.46 -6.35 3.39
N PHE A 130 -9.86 -6.23 4.66
CA PHE A 130 -11.15 -5.66 5.02
C PHE A 130 -11.24 -4.15 4.75
N PHE A 131 -10.10 -3.47 4.55
CA PHE A 131 -10.08 -2.08 4.10
C PHE A 131 -10.39 -1.91 2.61
N ASP A 132 -10.34 -2.98 1.82
CA ASP A 132 -10.52 -2.90 0.36
C ASP A 132 -11.92 -2.38 -0.05
N PRO A 133 -13.06 -2.93 0.44
CA PRO A 133 -14.38 -2.39 0.07
C PRO A 133 -14.55 -0.89 0.37
N PRO A 134 -14.26 -0.39 1.60
CA PRO A 134 -14.33 1.06 1.86
C PRO A 134 -13.30 1.86 1.05
N ALA A 135 -12.11 1.32 0.78
CA ALA A 135 -11.10 1.99 -0.04
C ALA A 135 -11.54 2.17 -1.49
N GLN A 136 -12.26 1.20 -2.08
CA GLN A 136 -12.83 1.33 -3.43
C GLN A 136 -13.91 2.42 -3.51
N VAL A 137 -14.73 2.56 -2.47
CA VAL A 137 -15.71 3.66 -2.36
C VAL A 137 -14.97 4.99 -2.28
N TRP A 138 -13.94 5.06 -1.44
CA TRP A 138 -13.10 6.25 -1.30
C TRP A 138 -12.42 6.65 -2.60
N PHE A 139 -11.90 5.68 -3.35
CA PHE A 139 -11.32 5.89 -4.67
C PHE A 139 -12.32 6.55 -5.63
N LYS A 140 -13.56 6.05 -5.70
CA LYS A 140 -14.62 6.62 -6.56
C LYS A 140 -15.00 8.05 -6.15
N ILE A 141 -15.03 8.34 -4.86
CA ILE A 141 -15.30 9.67 -4.31
C ILE A 141 -14.20 10.64 -4.76
N LEU A 142 -12.93 10.30 -4.52
CA LEU A 142 -11.79 11.13 -4.88
C LEU A 142 -11.66 11.34 -6.40
N LEU A 143 -11.97 10.31 -7.19
CA LEU A 143 -11.99 10.42 -8.64
C LEU A 143 -13.05 11.42 -9.12
N SER A 144 -14.24 11.38 -8.50
CA SER A 144 -15.31 12.35 -8.75
C SER A 144 -14.87 13.76 -8.39
N PHE A 145 -14.18 13.95 -7.27
CA PHE A 145 -13.62 15.25 -6.89
C PHE A 145 -12.59 15.76 -7.89
N LYS A 146 -11.64 14.91 -8.32
CA LYS A 146 -10.64 15.25 -9.34
C LYS A 146 -11.30 15.68 -10.66
N TYR A 147 -12.35 14.97 -11.07
CA TYR A 147 -13.09 15.31 -12.28
C TYR A 147 -13.79 16.67 -12.17
N LYS A 148 -14.57 16.89 -11.09
CA LYS A 148 -15.24 18.18 -10.83
C LYS A 148 -14.25 19.33 -10.81
N TRP A 149 -13.13 19.19 -10.08
CA TRP A 149 -12.09 20.21 -10.02
C TRP A 149 -11.54 20.55 -11.40
N ARG A 150 -11.25 19.56 -12.26
CA ARG A 150 -10.74 19.83 -13.62
C ARG A 150 -11.76 20.51 -14.55
N HIS A 151 -13.06 20.31 -14.31
CA HIS A 151 -14.13 20.88 -15.13
C HIS A 151 -14.69 22.20 -14.60
N SER A 152 -14.51 22.53 -13.32
CA SER A 152 -14.87 23.84 -12.76
C SER A 152 -13.85 24.95 -13.08
N TRP A 153 -12.66 24.59 -13.57
CA TRP A 153 -11.58 25.53 -13.96
C TRP A 153 -11.42 25.69 -15.48
N LYS A 154 -12.42 25.27 -16.26
CA LYS A 154 -12.56 25.55 -17.70
C LYS A 154 -13.77 26.46 -17.90
#